data_AF-A0A9R1XEI0-F1
#
_entry.id   AF-A0A9R1XEI0-F1
#
_cell.length_a   1.000
_cell.length_b   1.000
_cell.length_c   1.000
_cell.angle_alpha   90.00
_cell.angle_beta   90.00
_cell.angle_gamma   90.00
#
_symmetry.space_group_name_H-M   'P 1'
#
loop_
_entity.id
_entity.type
_entity.pdbx_description
1 polymer ?
#
loop_
_entity_poly.entity_id
_entity_poly.type
_entity_poly.pdbx_seq_one_letter_code
_entity_poly.pdbx_strand_id
1 'polypeptide(L)'
;MMYPSAVRLPFHLPNQQQIVYGEDDDIDDVMDKPFVVASKFTSWIECNAINSEARELTYVEFPTKLVWILNGRFWKRRKVGKAIGRIHSVSPNHGEAYFLRILLNIVKGPTSFDEIRTVNGETHSSVRDACYALGLLDDDKEYIDAIKEASHFGSVCLNQRSFEKIHGNIWRMKFYITNNKGSSLQFKIYAANLSLSEMNLRT
;
A
#
# COMPACT_ATOMS: atom_id res chain seq x y z
N MET A 1 -22.10 -16.73 -8.96
CA MET A 1 -21.62 -15.75 -7.96
C MET A 1 -21.07 -14.54 -8.70
N MET A 2 -21.56 -13.32 -8.41
CA MET A 2 -21.01 -12.08 -8.97
C MET A 2 -19.87 -11.62 -8.07
N TYR A 3 -18.65 -11.54 -8.61
CA TYR A 3 -17.49 -11.04 -7.87
C TYR A 3 -17.67 -9.53 -7.60
N PRO A 4 -17.27 -9.03 -6.41
CA PRO A 4 -17.37 -7.61 -6.11
C PRO A 4 -16.47 -6.78 -7.05
N SER A 5 -16.93 -5.57 -7.40
CA SER A 5 -16.17 -4.67 -8.27
C SER A 5 -14.84 -4.26 -7.63
N ALA A 6 -13.75 -4.30 -8.42
CA ALA A 6 -12.43 -3.88 -7.97
C ALA A 6 -12.21 -2.38 -8.23
N VAL A 7 -11.92 -1.61 -7.18
CA VAL A 7 -11.66 -0.17 -7.26
C VAL A 7 -10.16 0.06 -7.18
N ARG A 8 -9.58 0.65 -8.24
CA ARG A 8 -8.18 1.09 -8.22
C ARG A 8 -8.00 2.28 -7.29
N LEU A 9 -7.02 2.17 -6.39
CA LEU A 9 -6.67 3.13 -5.38
C LEU A 9 -5.24 3.63 -5.65
N PRO A 10 -5.08 4.79 -6.33
CA PRO A 10 -3.79 5.42 -6.49
C PRO A 10 -3.32 5.98 -5.14
N PHE A 11 -2.01 6.15 -4.99
CA PHE A 11 -1.40 6.81 -3.85
C PHE A 11 -0.08 7.44 -4.31
N HIS A 12 0.46 8.34 -3.49
CA HIS A 12 1.71 9.03 -3.75
C HIS A 12 2.35 9.42 -2.42
N LEU A 13 3.64 9.73 -2.44
CA LEU A 13 4.32 10.33 -1.29
C LEU A 13 3.85 11.79 -1.11
N PRO A 14 4.10 12.40 0.07
CA PRO A 14 3.84 13.83 0.28
C PRO A 14 4.45 14.66 -0.86
N ASN A 15 3.68 15.59 -1.41
CA ASN A 15 4.09 16.50 -2.48
C ASN A 15 4.50 15.84 -3.82
N GLN A 16 4.20 14.54 -4.01
CA GLN A 16 4.47 13.80 -5.26
C GLN A 16 3.19 13.42 -6.01
N GLN A 17 2.12 14.19 -5.83
CA GLN A 17 0.86 13.98 -6.55
C GLN A 17 1.07 14.29 -8.03
N GLN A 18 0.80 13.31 -8.90
CA GLN A 18 0.84 13.54 -10.34
C GLN A 18 -0.35 14.40 -10.76
N ILE A 19 -0.07 15.58 -11.30
CA ILE A 19 -1.06 16.47 -11.92
C ILE A 19 -0.96 16.25 -13.43
N VAL A 20 -2.07 15.87 -14.07
CA VAL A 20 -2.16 15.73 -15.53
C VAL A 20 -2.91 16.95 -16.06
N TYR A 21 -2.27 17.73 -16.92
CA TYR A 21 -2.83 18.89 -17.63
C TYR A 21 -2.70 18.69 -19.15
N GLY A 22 -3.61 19.27 -19.93
CA GLY A 22 -3.56 19.29 -21.39
C GLY A 22 -2.59 20.36 -21.92
N GLU A 23 -2.22 20.27 -23.19
CA GLU A 23 -1.30 21.24 -23.84
C GLU A 23 -1.84 22.68 -23.86
N ASP A 24 -3.15 22.85 -23.68
CA ASP A 24 -3.86 24.15 -23.69
C ASP A 24 -4.18 24.69 -22.27
N ASP A 25 -3.79 23.99 -21.20
CA ASP A 25 -4.07 24.41 -19.84
C ASP A 25 -2.96 25.36 -19.32
N ASP A 26 -3.34 26.54 -18.83
CA ASP A 26 -2.44 27.46 -18.13
C ASP A 26 -2.01 26.86 -16.78
N ILE A 27 -0.71 26.80 -16.54
CA ILE A 27 -0.11 26.16 -15.36
C ILE A 27 -0.53 26.86 -14.06
N ASP A 28 -0.74 28.19 -14.10
CA ASP A 28 -1.16 28.97 -12.94
C ASP A 28 -2.64 28.71 -12.61
N ASP A 29 -3.50 28.56 -13.64
CA ASP A 29 -4.91 28.17 -13.48
C ASP A 29 -5.12 26.70 -13.06
N VAL A 30 -4.13 25.83 -13.27
CA VAL A 30 -4.14 24.43 -12.81
C VAL A 30 -3.75 24.35 -11.34
N MET A 31 -2.81 25.16 -10.88
CA MET A 31 -2.34 25.16 -9.50
C MET A 31 -3.37 25.73 -8.51
N ASP A 32 -4.19 26.70 -8.94
CA ASP A 32 -5.19 27.37 -8.09
C ASP A 32 -6.55 26.66 -8.01
N LYS A 33 -6.74 25.54 -8.73
CA LYS A 33 -8.00 24.78 -8.65
C LYS A 33 -8.02 23.88 -7.41
N PRO A 34 -8.96 24.05 -6.46
CA PRO A 34 -9.10 23.14 -5.31
C PRO A 34 -9.34 21.68 -5.71
N PHE A 35 -9.86 21.46 -6.93
CA PHE A 35 -10.05 20.13 -7.50
C PHE A 35 -8.75 19.43 -7.89
N VAL A 36 -7.71 20.17 -8.28
CA VAL A 36 -6.41 19.60 -8.69
C VAL A 36 -5.70 18.92 -7.51
N VAL A 37 -6.03 19.33 -6.28
CA VAL A 37 -5.48 18.82 -5.02
C VAL A 37 -6.17 17.54 -4.53
N ALA A 38 -7.47 17.36 -4.77
CA ALA A 38 -8.25 16.23 -4.25
C ALA A 38 -8.10 14.96 -5.12
N SER A 39 -7.15 14.08 -4.78
CA SER A 39 -7.07 12.71 -5.28
C SER A 39 -7.90 11.77 -4.41
N LYS A 40 -8.20 10.55 -4.89
CA LYS A 40 -8.81 9.50 -4.05
C LYS A 40 -8.06 9.29 -2.73
N PHE A 41 -6.74 9.49 -2.76
CA PHE A 41 -5.85 9.30 -1.64
C PHE A 41 -5.91 10.45 -0.65
N THR A 42 -5.79 11.70 -1.11
CA THR A 42 -5.89 12.87 -0.23
C THR A 42 -7.31 13.04 0.32
N SER A 43 -8.34 12.79 -0.49
CA SER A 43 -9.73 12.79 -0.02
C SER A 43 -10.06 11.66 0.97
N TRP A 44 -9.29 10.56 1.00
CA TRP A 44 -9.42 9.55 2.04
C TRP A 44 -8.96 10.10 3.38
N ILE A 45 -7.80 10.74 3.41
CA ILE A 45 -7.23 11.39 4.60
C ILE A 45 -8.17 12.49 5.12
N GLU A 46 -8.67 13.34 4.23
CA GLU A 46 -9.64 14.40 4.56
C GLU A 46 -10.95 13.82 5.11
N CYS A 47 -11.45 12.72 4.52
CA CYS A 47 -12.67 12.07 4.99
C CYS A 47 -12.51 11.51 6.41
N ASN A 48 -11.33 11.00 6.75
CA ASN A 48 -11.03 10.52 8.09
C ASN A 48 -11.08 11.64 9.13
N ALA A 49 -10.73 12.88 8.77
CA ALA A 49 -10.80 14.01 9.69
C ALA A 49 -12.24 14.29 10.17
N ILE A 50 -13.24 14.09 9.30
CA ILE A 50 -14.63 14.48 9.54
C ILE A 50 -15.58 13.31 9.84
N ASN A 51 -15.24 12.08 9.47
CA ASN A 51 -16.14 10.93 9.54
C ASN A 51 -15.57 9.82 10.44
N SER A 52 -16.22 9.55 11.57
CA SER A 52 -15.79 8.51 12.51
C SER A 52 -15.83 7.09 11.93
N GLU A 53 -16.78 6.77 11.06
CA GLU A 53 -16.82 5.45 10.40
C GLU A 53 -15.67 5.28 9.39
N ALA A 54 -15.22 6.39 8.78
CA ALA A 54 -14.06 6.38 7.91
C ALA A 54 -12.77 6.03 8.68
N ARG A 55 -12.68 6.44 9.96
CA ARG A 55 -11.52 6.17 10.81
C ARG A 55 -11.30 4.69 11.13
N GLU A 56 -12.32 3.86 10.99
CA GLU A 56 -12.24 2.42 11.26
C GLU A 56 -11.71 1.59 10.08
N LEU A 57 -11.44 2.24 8.94
CA LEU A 57 -11.10 1.61 7.68
C LEU A 57 -9.67 1.93 7.27
N THR A 58 -8.96 0.92 6.77
CA THR A 58 -7.74 1.13 5.98
C THR A 58 -8.07 1.68 4.60
N TYR A 59 -7.07 2.19 3.87
CA TYR A 59 -7.30 2.72 2.53
C TYR A 59 -7.87 1.65 1.57
N VAL A 60 -7.41 0.40 1.67
CA VAL A 60 -7.91 -0.72 0.84
C VAL A 60 -9.32 -1.17 1.19
N GLU A 61 -9.73 -0.98 2.45
CA GLU A 61 -11.09 -1.29 2.92
C GLU A 61 -12.07 -0.16 2.62
N PHE A 62 -11.58 1.05 2.35
CA PHE A 62 -12.44 2.23 2.14
C PHE A 62 -13.55 2.01 1.11
N PRO A 63 -13.31 1.41 -0.07
CA PRO A 63 -14.35 1.16 -1.07
C PRO A 63 -15.46 0.20 -0.63
N THR A 64 -15.23 -0.57 0.44
CA THR A 64 -16.25 -1.47 0.99
C THR A 64 -17.41 -0.70 1.61
N LYS A 65 -17.16 0.51 2.13
CA LYS A 65 -18.14 1.37 2.81
C LYS A 65 -18.39 2.69 2.11
N LEU A 66 -17.45 3.17 1.30
CA LEU A 66 -17.56 4.41 0.56
C LEU A 66 -17.46 4.19 -0.96
N VAL A 67 -18.03 5.12 -1.72
CA VAL A 67 -17.95 5.17 -3.17
C VAL A 67 -17.34 6.50 -3.59
N TRP A 68 -16.40 6.43 -4.53
CA TRP A 68 -15.78 7.62 -5.11
C TRP A 68 -16.74 8.28 -6.08
N ILE A 69 -17.06 9.55 -5.85
CA ILE A 69 -17.83 10.38 -6.76
C ILE A 69 -16.84 11.17 -7.61
N LEU A 70 -16.71 10.77 -8.88
CA LEU A 70 -15.74 11.38 -9.80
C LEU A 70 -16.04 12.87 -10.03
N ASN A 71 -17.32 13.17 -10.29
CA ASN A 71 -17.82 14.54 -10.46
C ASN A 71 -17.96 15.17 -9.07
N GLY A 72 -16.89 15.84 -8.62
CA GLY A 72 -16.78 16.46 -7.30
C GLY A 72 -15.60 15.96 -6.49
N ARG A 73 -14.95 14.86 -6.90
CA ARG A 73 -13.72 14.31 -6.28
C ARG A 73 -13.84 14.09 -4.77
N PHE A 74 -14.86 13.37 -4.34
CA PHE A 74 -15.05 13.06 -2.91
C PHE A 74 -15.58 11.64 -2.68
N TRP A 75 -15.43 11.19 -1.44
CA TRP A 75 -15.97 9.91 -0.97
C TRP A 75 -17.35 10.10 -0.34
N LYS A 76 -18.30 9.25 -0.72
CA LYS A 76 -19.66 9.23 -0.17
C LYS A 76 -19.99 7.86 0.41
N ARG A 77 -20.81 7.80 1.46
CA ARG A 77 -21.31 6.53 2.01
C ARG A 77 -21.96 5.69 0.91
N ARG A 78 -21.52 4.44 0.78
CA ARG A 78 -22.08 3.46 -0.13
C ARG A 78 -23.44 2.99 0.40
N LYS A 79 -24.45 3.03 -0.48
CA LYS A 79 -25.80 2.53 -0.15
C LYS A 79 -26.01 1.07 -0.54
N VAL A 80 -25.43 0.62 -1.66
CA VAL A 80 -25.66 -0.71 -2.25
C VAL A 80 -24.36 -1.31 -2.80
N GLY A 81 -24.27 -2.64 -2.76
CA GLY A 81 -23.19 -3.43 -3.34
C GLY A 81 -21.96 -3.56 -2.45
N LYS A 82 -20.99 -4.35 -2.92
CA LYS A 82 -19.67 -4.52 -2.31
C LYS A 82 -18.61 -4.20 -3.34
N ALA A 83 -17.52 -3.57 -2.89
CA ALA A 83 -16.34 -3.32 -3.71
C ALA A 83 -15.08 -3.62 -2.89
N ILE A 84 -14.00 -3.97 -3.58
CA ILE A 84 -12.70 -4.25 -2.99
C ILE A 84 -11.70 -3.21 -3.51
N GLY A 85 -10.99 -2.55 -2.60
CA GLY A 85 -9.89 -1.64 -2.96
C GLY A 85 -8.66 -2.41 -3.42
N ARG A 86 -8.02 -1.94 -4.49
CA ARG A 86 -6.75 -2.48 -4.99
C ARG A 86 -5.75 -1.36 -5.19
N ILE A 87 -4.66 -1.44 -4.43
CA ILE A 87 -3.47 -0.60 -4.61
C ILE A 87 -2.56 -1.28 -5.63
N HIS A 88 -1.93 -0.49 -6.51
CA HIS A 88 -1.00 -1.00 -7.51
C HIS A 88 0.27 -1.58 -6.86
N SER A 89 0.90 -2.54 -7.52
CA SER A 89 2.17 -3.09 -7.05
C SER A 89 3.27 -2.03 -7.19
N VAL A 90 4.14 -1.95 -6.19
CA VAL A 90 5.34 -1.10 -6.20
C VAL A 90 6.53 -2.01 -5.94
N SER A 91 7.61 -1.83 -6.71
CA SER A 91 8.84 -2.60 -6.52
C SER A 91 9.57 -2.14 -5.26
N PRO A 92 10.20 -3.05 -4.48
CA PRO A 92 11.03 -2.70 -3.32
C PRO A 92 12.11 -1.65 -3.59
N ASN A 93 12.58 -1.53 -4.85
CA ASN A 93 13.58 -0.55 -5.27
C ASN A 93 13.05 0.90 -5.27
N HIS A 94 11.75 1.12 -5.13
CA HIS A 94 11.14 2.45 -5.04
C HIS A 94 11.08 2.99 -3.60
N GLY A 95 11.84 2.38 -2.67
CA GLY A 95 12.05 2.89 -1.31
C GLY A 95 10.76 3.20 -0.56
N GLU A 96 10.61 4.46 -0.14
CA GLU A 96 9.47 4.95 0.65
C GLU A 96 8.09 4.64 0.03
N ALA A 97 7.96 4.64 -1.29
CA ALA A 97 6.69 4.31 -1.94
C ALA A 97 6.29 2.84 -1.75
N TYR A 98 7.28 1.93 -1.68
CA TYR A 98 7.06 0.52 -1.38
C TYR A 98 6.55 0.34 0.06
N PHE A 99 7.19 1.02 1.02
CA PHE A 99 6.78 0.96 2.44
C PHE A 99 5.41 1.61 2.65
N LEU A 100 5.12 2.72 1.95
CA LEU A 100 3.82 3.37 2.03
C LEU A 100 2.71 2.43 1.55
N ARG A 101 2.93 1.73 0.43
CA ARG A 101 2.00 0.71 -0.07
C ARG A 101 1.65 -0.32 1.01
N ILE A 102 2.63 -0.73 1.82
CA ILE A 102 2.41 -1.68 2.92
C ILE A 102 1.57 -1.03 4.02
N LEU A 103 1.95 0.16 4.50
CA LEU A 103 1.21 0.87 5.57
C LEU A 103 -0.25 1.13 5.20
N LEU A 104 -0.56 1.42 3.93
CA LEU A 104 -1.94 1.67 3.48
C LEU A 104 -2.87 0.45 3.57
N ASN A 105 -2.32 -0.75 3.83
CA ASN A 105 -3.09 -1.95 4.13
C ASN A 105 -3.28 -2.19 5.64
N ILE A 106 -2.68 -1.35 6.50
CA ILE A 106 -2.61 -1.55 7.96
C ILE A 106 -3.22 -0.37 8.69
N VAL A 107 -2.78 0.84 8.35
CA VAL A 107 -3.14 2.05 9.08
C VAL A 107 -4.60 2.41 8.79
N LYS A 108 -5.33 2.62 9.88
CA LYS A 108 -6.74 2.98 9.85
C LYS A 108 -6.90 4.46 10.17
N GLY A 109 -7.74 5.12 9.39
CA GLY A 109 -8.21 6.46 9.72
C GLY A 109 -7.20 7.58 9.88
N PRO A 110 -6.01 7.59 9.22
CA PRO A 110 -5.08 8.70 9.38
C PRO A 110 -5.72 9.99 8.86
N THR A 111 -5.59 11.07 9.61
CA THR A 111 -6.11 12.40 9.28
C THR A 111 -5.04 13.33 8.68
N SER A 112 -3.79 12.87 8.62
CA SER A 112 -2.67 13.53 7.96
C SER A 112 -1.67 12.51 7.41
N PHE A 113 -0.73 12.97 6.57
CA PHE A 113 0.40 12.13 6.15
C PHE A 113 1.28 11.68 7.31
N ASP A 114 1.44 12.51 8.34
CA ASP A 114 2.20 12.17 9.54
C ASP A 114 1.55 11.06 10.35
N GLU A 115 0.21 11.05 10.40
CA GLU A 115 -0.52 9.96 11.05
C GLU A 115 -0.40 8.63 10.31
N ILE A 116 -0.11 8.63 9.01
CA ILE A 116 0.19 7.39 8.27
C ILE A 116 1.47 6.73 8.81
N ARG A 117 2.45 7.53 9.23
CA ARG A 117 3.74 7.06 9.79
C ARG A 117 3.76 7.07 11.33
N THR A 118 2.59 7.23 11.96
CA THR A 118 2.47 7.22 13.42
C THR A 118 2.13 5.82 13.92
N VAL A 119 2.98 5.28 14.79
CA VAL A 119 2.85 3.93 15.35
C VAL A 119 2.90 4.05 16.86
N ASN A 120 1.92 3.48 17.57
CA ASN A 120 1.83 3.54 19.03
C ASN A 120 1.89 4.97 19.63
N GLY A 121 1.44 5.97 18.87
CA GLY A 121 1.46 7.39 19.29
C GLY A 121 2.77 8.13 18.99
N GLU A 122 3.76 7.46 18.39
CA GLU A 122 5.02 8.08 17.97
C GLU A 122 5.06 8.25 16.45
N THR A 123 5.32 9.47 15.98
CA THR A 123 5.47 9.77 14.55
C THR A 123 6.92 9.53 14.11
N HIS A 124 7.14 8.57 13.22
CA HIS A 124 8.50 8.17 12.79
C HIS A 124 9.01 8.96 11.60
N SER A 125 10.31 9.28 11.56
CA SER A 125 10.99 10.09 10.53
C SER A 125 10.74 9.66 9.07
N SER A 126 10.64 8.35 8.81
CA SER A 126 10.35 7.81 7.48
C SER A 126 9.23 6.78 7.51
N VAL A 127 8.65 6.51 6.34
CA VAL A 127 7.65 5.45 6.16
C VAL A 127 8.27 4.08 6.40
N ARG A 128 9.56 3.91 6.07
CA ARG A 128 10.34 2.72 6.42
C ARG A 128 10.45 2.51 7.93
N ASP A 129 10.75 3.55 8.69
CA ASP A 129 10.88 3.47 10.16
C ASP A 129 9.54 3.08 10.81
N ALA A 130 8.42 3.60 10.31
CA ALA A 130 7.10 3.19 10.75
C ALA A 130 6.82 1.71 10.44
N CYS A 131 7.22 1.21 9.26
CA CYS A 131 7.15 -0.21 8.95
C CYS A 131 8.01 -1.05 9.92
N TYR A 132 9.20 -0.57 10.26
CA TYR A 132 10.10 -1.23 11.21
C TYR A 132 9.47 -1.30 12.62
N ALA A 133 8.93 -0.18 13.11
CA ALA A 133 8.26 -0.10 14.41
C ALA A 133 7.03 -1.03 14.51
N LEU A 134 6.34 -1.28 13.39
CA LEU A 134 5.25 -2.25 13.28
C LEU A 134 5.72 -3.72 13.19
N GLY A 135 7.03 -3.99 13.19
CA GLY A 135 7.59 -5.34 13.04
C GLY A 135 7.39 -5.94 11.64
N LEU A 136 7.25 -5.07 10.63
CA LEU A 136 7.07 -5.47 9.23
C LEU A 136 8.41 -5.60 8.50
N LEU A 137 9.52 -5.20 9.10
CA LEU A 137 10.86 -5.35 8.55
C LEU A 137 11.69 -6.18 9.53
N ASP A 138 12.44 -7.16 9.03
CA ASP A 138 13.55 -7.74 9.79
C ASP A 138 14.78 -6.82 9.68
N ASP A 139 15.85 -7.12 10.42
CA ASP A 139 17.04 -6.28 10.46
C ASP A 139 17.53 -5.88 9.05
N ASP A 140 18.17 -4.71 8.98
CA ASP A 140 18.57 -4.01 7.75
C ASP A 140 19.28 -4.89 6.70
N LYS A 141 19.87 -6.01 7.12
CA LYS A 141 20.61 -6.92 6.27
C LYS A 141 19.71 -7.65 5.25
N GLU A 142 18.49 -8.07 5.62
CA GLU A 142 17.62 -8.85 4.70
C GLU A 142 17.12 -7.98 3.53
N TYR A 143 16.81 -6.70 3.77
CA TYR A 143 16.40 -5.74 2.73
C TYR A 143 17.57 -5.35 1.80
N ILE A 144 18.75 -5.08 2.40
CA ILE A 144 19.96 -4.75 1.64
C ILE A 144 20.41 -5.95 0.79
N ASP A 145 20.37 -7.16 1.35
CA ASP A 145 20.76 -8.38 0.64
C ASP A 145 19.72 -8.77 -0.44
N ALA A 146 18.42 -8.53 -0.22
CA ALA A 146 17.38 -8.71 -1.25
C ALA A 146 17.55 -7.77 -2.44
N ILE A 147 17.89 -6.49 -2.19
CA ILE A 147 18.17 -5.52 -3.25
C ILE A 147 19.44 -5.91 -4.02
N LYS A 148 20.49 -6.32 -3.30
CA LYS A 148 21.74 -6.77 -3.91
C LYS A 148 21.56 -8.05 -4.72
N GLU A 149 20.85 -9.05 -4.23
CA GLU A 149 20.63 -10.31 -4.95
C GLU A 149 19.69 -10.15 -6.16
N ALA A 150 18.62 -9.35 -6.06
CA ALA A 150 17.75 -9.05 -7.21
C ALA A 150 18.50 -8.32 -8.34
N SER A 151 19.56 -7.59 -8.01
CA SER A 151 20.46 -6.97 -8.99
C SER A 151 21.48 -7.95 -9.60
N HIS A 152 21.70 -9.12 -8.98
CA HIS A 152 22.79 -10.03 -9.33
C HIS A 152 22.33 -11.38 -9.92
N PHE A 153 21.13 -11.87 -9.60
CA PHE A 153 20.69 -13.22 -9.99
C PHE A 153 19.29 -13.24 -10.62
N GLY A 154 19.24 -13.28 -11.96
CA GLY A 154 18.02 -13.56 -12.73
C GLY A 154 17.50 -15.01 -12.62
N SER A 155 18.16 -15.88 -11.84
CA SER A 155 17.79 -17.29 -11.66
C SER A 155 18.11 -17.74 -10.23
N VAL A 156 17.11 -17.77 -9.35
CA VAL A 156 17.23 -18.32 -7.99
C VAL A 156 16.29 -19.52 -7.83
N CYS A 157 16.84 -20.63 -7.32
CA CYS A 157 16.07 -21.83 -7.00
C CYS A 157 15.32 -21.64 -5.67
N LEU A 158 14.00 -21.56 -5.76
CA LEU A 158 13.09 -21.36 -4.63
C LEU A 158 12.78 -22.71 -3.99
N ASN A 159 13.43 -23.03 -2.86
CA ASN A 159 13.36 -24.38 -2.31
C ASN A 159 12.26 -24.57 -1.26
N GLN A 160 11.83 -23.50 -0.58
CA GLN A 160 10.73 -23.58 0.37
C GLN A 160 10.02 -22.24 0.52
N ARG A 161 8.68 -22.28 0.62
CA ARG A 161 7.83 -21.11 0.89
C ARG A 161 6.93 -21.41 2.07
N SER A 162 6.82 -20.49 3.01
CA SER A 162 5.81 -20.54 4.07
C SER A 162 5.01 -19.25 4.11
N PHE A 163 3.74 -19.36 4.48
CA PHE A 163 2.81 -18.25 4.55
C PHE A 163 2.41 -18.04 6.00
N GLU A 164 2.54 -16.81 6.47
CA GLU A 164 2.15 -16.41 7.81
C GLU A 164 1.20 -15.22 7.71
N LYS A 165 0.00 -15.36 8.27
CA LYS A 165 -0.97 -14.26 8.34
C LYS A 165 -0.51 -13.29 9.43
N ILE A 166 -0.29 -12.03 9.08
CA ILE A 166 0.18 -11.03 10.05
C ILE A 166 -1.00 -10.25 10.61
N HIS A 167 -1.69 -9.50 9.75
CA HIS A 167 -2.77 -8.60 10.14
C HIS A 167 -3.77 -8.45 9.00
N GLY A 168 -5.07 -8.59 9.29
CA GLY A 168 -6.14 -8.45 8.30
C GLY A 168 -5.94 -9.36 7.07
N ASN A 169 -5.76 -8.73 5.90
CA ASN A 169 -5.54 -9.40 4.60
C ASN A 169 -4.07 -9.41 4.15
N ILE A 170 -3.13 -9.17 5.08
CA ILE A 170 -1.70 -9.15 4.80
C ILE A 170 -1.10 -10.49 5.16
N TRP A 171 -0.42 -11.06 4.17
CA TRP A 171 0.30 -12.30 4.26
C TRP A 171 1.80 -12.03 4.15
N ARG A 172 2.55 -12.54 5.13
CA ARG A 172 3.99 -12.72 5.02
C ARG A 172 4.24 -13.98 4.20
N MET A 173 4.94 -13.83 3.10
CA MET A 173 5.53 -14.94 2.38
C MET A 173 7.00 -15.02 2.78
N LYS A 174 7.39 -16.09 3.46
CA LYS A 174 8.79 -16.40 3.74
C LYS A 174 9.31 -17.30 2.63
N PHE A 175 10.36 -16.88 1.96
CA PHE A 175 11.10 -17.70 1.00
C PHE A 175 12.41 -18.11 1.65
N TYR A 176 12.80 -19.35 1.44
CA TYR A 176 14.11 -19.84 1.83
C TYR A 176 14.93 -20.10 0.57
N ILE A 177 16.03 -19.37 0.43
CA ILE A 177 16.99 -19.50 -0.67
C ILE A 177 18.22 -20.15 -0.09
N THR A 178 18.60 -21.33 -0.57
CA THR A 178 19.87 -21.96 -0.20
C THR A 178 20.90 -21.69 -1.28
N ASN A 179 22.03 -21.09 -0.93
CA ASN A 179 23.16 -20.97 -1.85
C ASN A 179 23.89 -22.33 -2.00
N ASN A 180 24.75 -22.47 -3.01
CA ASN A 180 25.58 -23.66 -3.25
C ASN A 180 26.58 -23.99 -2.11
N LYS A 181 26.66 -23.15 -1.07
CA LYS A 181 27.48 -23.34 0.14
C LYS A 181 26.65 -23.76 1.36
N GLY A 182 25.36 -24.05 1.19
CA GLY A 182 24.46 -24.49 2.25
C GLY A 182 23.95 -23.37 3.16
N SER A 183 24.22 -22.09 2.86
CA SER A 183 23.65 -20.96 3.61
C SER A 183 22.21 -20.73 3.15
N SER A 184 21.26 -20.72 4.09
CA SER A 184 19.87 -20.35 3.81
C SER A 184 19.65 -18.87 4.11
N LEU A 185 19.28 -18.10 3.10
CA LEU A 185 18.75 -16.75 3.24
C LEU A 185 17.23 -16.84 3.30
N GLN A 186 16.66 -16.21 4.33
CA GLN A 186 15.23 -15.97 4.38
C GLN A 186 14.93 -14.68 3.61
N PHE A 187 13.79 -14.63 2.94
CA PHE A 187 13.25 -13.41 2.35
C PHE A 187 11.79 -13.29 2.72
N LYS A 188 11.34 -12.10 3.11
CA LYS A 188 9.94 -11.82 3.43
C LYS A 188 9.32 -10.91 2.37
N ILE A 189 8.29 -11.40 1.69
CA ILE A 189 7.43 -10.55 0.85
C ILE A 189 6.09 -10.38 1.54
N TYR A 190 5.65 -9.12 1.66
CA TYR A 190 4.35 -8.76 2.20
C TYR A 190 3.37 -8.62 1.05
N ALA A 191 2.57 -9.66 0.85
CA ALA A 191 1.49 -9.68 -0.12
C ALA A 191 0.19 -9.27 0.58
N ALA A 192 -0.51 -8.30 -0.01
CA ALA A 192 -1.80 -7.84 0.50
C ALA A 192 -2.89 -8.16 -0.52
N ASN A 193 -4.04 -8.65 -0.03
CA ASN A 193 -5.25 -8.93 -0.83
C ASN A 193 -5.11 -10.07 -1.87
N LEU A 194 -4.18 -11.02 -1.67
CA LEU A 194 -4.22 -12.29 -2.40
C LEU A 194 -5.33 -13.17 -1.83
N SER A 195 -6.18 -13.74 -2.68
CA SER A 195 -7.11 -14.79 -2.25
C SER A 195 -6.36 -16.10 -1.99
N LEU A 196 -6.85 -16.96 -1.09
CA LEU A 196 -6.27 -18.31 -0.87
C LEU A 196 -6.14 -19.10 -2.18
N SER A 197 -7.02 -18.88 -3.16
CA SER A 197 -6.93 -19.48 -4.49
C SER A 197 -5.77 -18.92 -5.31
N GLU A 198 -5.46 -17.62 -5.23
CA GLU A 198 -4.29 -17.01 -5.90
C GLU A 198 -2.96 -17.43 -5.22
N MET A 199 -2.99 -17.74 -3.93
CA MET A 199 -1.82 -18.24 -3.18
C MET A 199 -1.46 -19.70 -3.53
N ASN A 200 -2.45 -20.50 -3.95
CA ASN A 200 -2.27 -21.92 -4.29
C ASN A 200 -1.99 -22.18 -5.78
N LEU A 201 -2.07 -21.18 -6.66
CA LEU A 201 -1.98 -21.35 -8.12
C LEU A 201 -0.57 -21.19 -8.72
N ARG A 202 0.49 -21.30 -7.92
CA ARG A 202 1.89 -21.31 -8.41
C ARG A 202 2.73 -22.40 -7.77
N THR A 203 2.16 -23.60 -7.64
CA THR A 203 2.90 -24.87 -7.53
C THR A 203 3.39 -25.29 -8.90
#